data_AF-A0A4Q1ZWS4-F1
#
_entry.id   AF-A0A4Q1ZWS4-F1
#
_cell.length_a   1.000
_cell.length_b   1.000
_cell.length_c   1.000
_cell.angle_alpha   90.00
_cell.angle_beta   90.00
_cell.angle_gamma   90.00
#
_symmetry.space_group_name_H-M   'P 1'
#
loop_
_entity.id
_entity.type
_entity.pdbx_description
1 polymer ?
#
loop_
_entity_poly.entity_id
_entity_poly.type
_entity_poly.pdbx_seq_one_letter_code
_entity_poly.pdbx_strand_id
1 'polypeptide(L)'
;MGSFIVSGLGRQSLETLKKEGLCYQAEVVSIIPSLWIRVGSYVTVRLECVAKTETGDMRFRSGYFLISPFDKKEDLLATIYIDTLNFKRYSIELFRAQED
;
A
#
# COMPACT_ATOMS: atom_id res chain seq x y z
N MET A 1 15.85 -4.70 8.31
CA MET A 1 15.27 -5.71 7.37
C MET A 1 13.76 -5.62 7.47
N GLY A 2 13.12 -4.85 6.56
CA GLY A 2 11.72 -4.44 6.68
C GLY A 2 10.73 -5.57 6.42
N SER A 3 9.65 -5.59 7.20
CA SER A 3 8.49 -6.46 6.97
C SER A 3 7.69 -5.94 5.79
N PHE A 4 7.55 -6.74 4.74
CA PHE A 4 6.74 -6.42 3.55
C PHE A 4 5.32 -6.91 3.79
N ILE A 5 4.33 -6.02 3.70
CA ILE A 5 2.94 -6.44 3.61
C ILE A 5 2.44 -6.01 2.25
N VAL A 6 1.97 -6.98 1.47
CA VAL A 6 1.38 -6.79 0.14
C VAL A 6 -0.12 -6.90 0.31
N SER A 7 -0.88 -5.88 -0.09
CA SER A 7 -2.33 -6.02 -0.21
C SER A 7 -2.79 -5.53 -1.58
N GLY A 8 -3.38 -6.45 -2.35
CA GLY A 8 -3.85 -6.23 -3.71
C GLY A 8 -3.32 -7.29 -4.68
N LEU A 9 -4.20 -8.24 -5.05
CA LEU A 9 -3.98 -9.40 -5.92
C LEU A 9 -2.91 -10.40 -5.43
N GLY A 10 -3.10 -11.67 -5.78
CA GLY A 10 -2.22 -12.76 -5.34
C GLY A 10 -0.75 -12.53 -5.75
N ARG A 11 0.18 -13.14 -5.01
CA ARG A 11 1.64 -12.94 -5.14
C ARG A 11 2.15 -12.96 -6.59
N GLN A 12 1.65 -13.87 -7.42
CA GLN A 12 2.00 -13.97 -8.85
C GLN A 12 1.61 -12.72 -9.64
N SER A 13 0.46 -12.11 -9.35
CA SER A 13 0.01 -10.89 -10.01
C SER A 13 0.86 -9.68 -9.64
N LEU A 14 1.41 -9.63 -8.42
CA LEU A 14 2.31 -8.55 -8.02
C LEU A 14 3.64 -8.65 -8.76
N GLU A 15 4.22 -9.84 -8.88
CA GLU A 15 5.48 -10.04 -9.59
C GLU A 15 5.38 -9.63 -11.07
N THR A 16 4.25 -9.92 -11.72
CA THR A 16 3.97 -9.42 -13.08
C THR A 16 3.89 -7.90 -13.10
N LEU A 17 3.11 -7.28 -12.20
CA LEU A 17 2.98 -5.82 -12.14
C LEU A 17 4.31 -5.11 -11.84
N LYS A 18 5.20 -5.72 -11.07
CA LYS A 18 6.55 -5.19 -10.82
C LYS A 18 7.45 -5.21 -12.06
N LYS A 19 7.26 -6.19 -12.95
CA LYS A 19 8.06 -6.34 -14.18
C LYS A 19 7.54 -5.49 -15.33
N GLU A 20 6.22 -5.39 -15.46
CA GLU A 20 5.56 -4.91 -16.68
C GLU A 20 4.65 -3.69 -16.44
N GLY A 21 4.31 -3.40 -15.18
CA GLY A 21 3.42 -2.32 -14.80
C GLY A 21 4.11 -0.97 -14.60
N LEU A 22 3.30 0.07 -14.41
CA LEU A 22 3.77 1.38 -13.99
C LEU A 22 3.98 1.39 -12.47
N CYS A 23 5.05 2.04 -12.03
CA CYS A 23 5.41 2.14 -10.62
C CYS A 23 5.37 3.61 -10.18
N TYR A 24 4.60 3.89 -9.14
CA TYR A 24 4.53 5.22 -8.53
C TYR A 24 4.78 5.16 -7.03
N GLN A 25 5.60 6.09 -6.54
CA GLN A 25 5.65 6.37 -5.11
C GLN A 25 4.38 7.11 -4.70
N ALA A 26 3.82 6.72 -3.57
CA ALA A 26 2.59 7.28 -3.05
C ALA A 26 2.73 7.63 -1.57
N GLU A 27 2.07 8.71 -1.19
CA GLU A 27 1.96 9.17 0.19
C GLU A 27 0.70 8.56 0.82
N VAL A 28 0.83 8.00 2.03
CA VAL A 28 -0.32 7.52 2.81
C VAL A 28 -1.06 8.73 3.40
N VAL A 29 -2.26 9.01 2.90
CA VAL A 29 -3.05 10.17 3.36
C VAL A 29 -3.97 9.82 4.53
N SER A 30 -4.46 8.59 4.59
CA SER A 30 -5.37 8.13 5.63
C SER A 30 -5.17 6.67 5.99
N ILE A 31 -5.28 6.38 7.28
CA ILE A 31 -5.31 5.02 7.84
C ILE A 31 -6.72 4.79 8.39
N ILE A 32 -7.45 3.87 7.78
CA ILE A 32 -8.83 3.54 8.14
C ILE A 32 -8.81 2.21 8.90
N PRO A 33 -8.93 2.22 10.23
CA PRO A 33 -8.90 0.99 11.02
C PRO A 33 -10.15 0.15 10.80
N SER A 34 -9.94 -1.15 10.59
CA SER A 34 -10.98 -2.17 10.64
C SER A 34 -10.99 -2.77 12.03
N LEU A 35 -11.69 -2.10 12.94
CA LEU A 35 -11.68 -2.39 14.38
C LEU A 35 -12.14 -3.81 14.75
N TRP A 36 -12.81 -4.49 13.82
CA TRP A 36 -13.43 -5.80 14.01
C TRP A 36 -12.46 -6.96 13.74
N ILE A 37 -11.27 -6.68 13.20
CA ILE A 37 -10.26 -7.68 12.87
C ILE A 37 -8.94 -7.26 13.53
N ARG A 38 -8.58 -7.90 14.64
CA ARG A 38 -7.29 -7.71 15.33
C ARG A 38 -6.54 -9.03 15.36
N VAL A 39 -5.23 -8.97 15.14
CA VAL A 39 -4.35 -10.14 15.19
C VAL A 39 -3.24 -9.84 16.19
N GLY A 40 -3.35 -10.41 17.40
CA GLY A 40 -2.45 -10.10 18.51
C GLY A 40 -2.48 -8.60 18.86
N SER A 41 -1.31 -7.96 18.87
CA SER A 41 -1.14 -6.53 19.09
C SER A 41 -1.31 -5.67 17.83
N TYR A 42 -1.55 -6.26 16.66
CA TYR A 42 -1.65 -5.55 15.38
C TYR A 42 -3.11 -5.19 15.07
N VAL A 43 -3.28 -4.05 14.42
CA VAL A 43 -4.57 -3.54 13.95
C VAL A 43 -4.68 -3.76 12.45
N THR A 44 -5.80 -4.32 12.01
CA THR A 44 -6.10 -4.41 10.59
C THR A 44 -6.59 -3.05 10.09
N VAL A 45 -6.00 -2.53 9.02
CA VAL A 45 -6.33 -1.21 8.47
C VAL A 45 -6.48 -1.30 6.95
N ARG A 46 -7.22 -0.34 6.38
CA ARG A 46 -7.11 0.01 4.96
C ARG A 46 -6.45 1.37 4.86
N LEU A 47 -5.62 1.54 3.85
CA LEU A 47 -4.94 2.79 3.55
C LEU A 47 -5.56 3.47 2.34
N GLU A 48 -5.65 4.79 2.41
CA GLU A 48 -5.81 5.65 1.24
C GLU A 48 -4.47 6.28 0.92
N CYS A 49 -4.06 6.17 -0.35
CA CYS A 49 -2.78 6.66 -0.82
C CYS A 49 -2.99 7.62 -2.00
N VAL A 50 -2.10 8.60 -2.12
CA VAL A 50 -2.08 9.53 -3.26
C VAL A 50 -0.74 9.40 -3.97
N ALA A 51 -0.78 9.07 -5.25
CA ALA A 51 0.38 9.12 -6.14
C ALA A 51 0.33 10.40 -6.97
N LYS A 52 1.41 11.18 -6.94
CA LYS A 52 1.58 12.35 -7.80
C LYS A 52 2.05 11.86 -9.17
N THR A 53 1.26 12.11 -10.20
CA THR A 53 1.63 11.80 -11.59
C THR A 53 1.70 13.08 -12.41
N GLU A 54 2.34 13.03 -13.57
CA GLU A 54 2.44 14.18 -14.49
C GLU A 54 1.06 14.71 -14.92
N THR A 55 0.05 13.84 -14.94
CA THR A 55 -1.33 14.17 -15.31
C THR A 55 -2.21 14.62 -14.14
N GLY A 56 -1.67 14.61 -12.92
CA GLY A 56 -2.38 14.97 -11.69
C GLY A 56 -2.33 13.88 -10.61
N ASP A 57 -3.00 14.17 -9.50
CA ASP A 57 -3.02 13.29 -8.33
C ASP A 57 -3.98 12.11 -8.53
N MET A 58 -3.44 10.89 -8.41
CA MET A 58 -4.22 9.66 -8.46
C MET A 58 -4.43 9.11 -7.05
N ARG A 59 -5.69 8.82 -6.69
CA ARG A 59 -6.06 8.28 -5.38
C ARG A 59 -6.30 6.78 -5.46
N PHE A 60 -5.74 6.04 -4.50
CA PHE A 60 -5.87 4.59 -4.42
C PHE A 60 -6.33 4.15 -3.05
N ARG A 61 -7.11 3.07 -3.00
CA ARG A 61 -7.56 2.45 -1.76
C ARG A 61 -7.03 1.03 -1.71
N SER A 62 -6.26 0.75 -0.68
CA SER A 62 -5.68 -0.58 -0.49
C SER A 62 -6.70 -1.62 -0.02
N GLY A 63 -6.27 -2.88 -0.07
CA GLY A 63 -6.88 -3.95 0.70
C GLY A 63 -6.59 -3.79 2.20
N TYR A 64 -6.56 -4.92 2.91
CA TYR A 64 -6.27 -4.92 4.34
C TYR A 64 -4.78 -5.14 4.61
N PHE A 65 -4.23 -4.31 5.47
CA PHE A 65 -2.88 -4.41 6.02
C PHE A 65 -2.95 -4.62 7.53
N LEU A 66 -1.96 -5.32 8.10
CA LEU A 66 -1.76 -5.40 9.54
C LEU A 66 -0.66 -4.40 9.92
N ILE A 67 -1.01 -3.36 10.66
CA ILE A 67 -0.03 -2.38 11.14
C ILE A 67 0.05 -2.41 12.66
N SER A 68 1.17 -1.94 13.19
CA SER A 68 1.32 -1.70 14.62
C SER A 68 0.40 -0.54 15.01
N PRO A 69 -0.23 -0.55 16.20
CA PRO A 69 -0.96 0.60 16.72
C PRO A 69 -0.07 1.84 16.91
N PHE A 70 1.26 1.66 16.91
CA PHE A 70 2.24 2.73 17.01
C PHE A 70 2.69 3.28 15.64
N ASP A 71 2.39 2.59 14.54
CA ASP A 71 2.74 3.08 13.20
C ASP A 71 1.93 4.34 12.91
N LYS A 72 2.61 5.46 12.61
CA LYS A 72 1.95 6.66 12.10
C LYS A 72 1.99 6.67 10.58
N LYS A 73 1.14 7.46 9.94
CA LYS A 73 1.09 7.51 8.46
C LYS A 73 2.40 8.05 7.87
N GLU A 74 3.10 8.91 8.61
CA GLU A 74 4.36 9.52 8.21
C GLU A 74 5.50 8.48 8.15
N ASP A 75 5.37 7.40 8.91
CA ASP A 75 6.34 6.31 8.99
C ASP A 75 6.08 5.24 7.92
N LEU A 76 5.05 5.43 7.09
CA LEU A 76 4.62 4.48 6.07
C LEU A 76 4.88 5.00 4.66
N LEU A 77 5.70 4.26 3.92
CA LEU A 77 5.96 4.49 2.50
C LEU A 77 5.11 3.54 1.67
N ALA A 78 4.37 4.07 0.69
CA ALA A 78 3.58 3.25 -0.22
C ALA A 78 4.16 3.29 -1.64
N THR A 79 4.19 2.14 -2.29
CA THR A 79 4.48 2.02 -3.72
C THR A 79 3.29 1.36 -4.42
N ILE A 80 2.86 1.96 -5.52
CA ILE A 80 1.69 1.51 -6.27
C ILE A 80 2.16 0.98 -7.62
N TYR A 81 1.75 -0.25 -7.90
CA TYR A 81 1.99 -0.91 -9.19
C TYR A 81 0.68 -0.99 -9.95
N ILE A 82 0.64 -0.44 -11.15
CA ILE A 82 -0.57 -0.34 -11.98
C ILE A 82 -0.36 -1.12 -13.27
N ASP A 83 -1.34 -1.93 -13.65
CA ASP A 83 -1.36 -2.64 -14.94
C ASP A 83 -1.53 -1.62 -16.08
N THR A 84 -0.65 -1.68 -17.08
CA THR A 84 -0.67 -0.79 -18.25
C THR A 84 -1.85 -1.08 -19.19
N LEU A 85 -2.36 -2.31 -19.18
CA LEU A 85 -3.51 -2.74 -19.99
C LEU A 85 -4.83 -2.49 -19.27
N ASN A 86 -4.83 -2.46 -17.93
CA ASN A 86 -6.02 -2.25 -17.13
C ASN A 86 -5.73 -1.44 -15.86
N PHE A 87 -5.84 -0.12 -15.93
CA PHE A 87 -5.61 0.80 -14.82
C PHE A 87 -6.49 0.57 -13.57
N LYS A 88 -7.55 -0.26 -13.64
CA LYS A 88 -8.31 -0.69 -12.46
C LYS A 88 -7.61 -1.79 -11.67
N ARG A 89 -6.64 -2.47 -12.27
CA ARG A 89 -5.83 -3.51 -11.66
C ARG A 89 -4.53 -2.89 -11.14
N TYR A 90 -4.45 -2.78 -9.83
CA TYR A 90 -3.26 -2.28 -9.15
C TYR A 90 -2.99 -3.07 -7.86
N SER A 91 -1.76 -2.97 -7.39
CA SER A 91 -1.32 -3.50 -6.11
C SER A 91 -0.57 -2.43 -5.34
N ILE A 92 -0.66 -2.47 -4.02
CA ILE A 92 0.02 -1.53 -3.12
C ILE A 92 0.98 -2.31 -2.24
N GLU A 93 2.23 -1.92 -2.27
CA GLU A 93 3.23 -2.33 -1.30
C GLU A 93 3.42 -1.25 -0.25
N LEU A 94 3.44 -1.68 1.00
CA LEU A 94 3.63 -0.81 2.15
C LEU A 94 4.94 -1.16 2.83
N PHE A 95 5.76 -0.14 3.09
CA PHE A 95 7.03 -0.23 3.79
C PHE A 95 6.98 0.65 5.03
N ARG A 96 7.64 0.21 6.09
CA ARG A 96 7.93 1.08 7.24
C ARG A 96 9.26 1.79 6.98
N ALA A 97 9.26 3.11 7.07
CA ALA A 97 10.49 3.87 7.19
C ALA A 97 11.14 3.43 8.51
N GLN A 98 12.38 2.92 8.44
CA GLN A 98 13.11 2.50 9.63
C GLN A 98 13.66 3.78 10.29
N GLU A 99 13.37 4.02 11.57
CA GLU A 99 14.20 4.91 12.38
C GLU A 99 15.53 4.20 12.62
N ASP A 100 16.64 4.86 12.28
CA ASP A 100 18.02 4.42 12.55
C ASP A 100 18.35 4.45 14.06
#